data_AF-A0A516G6Y5-F1
#
_entry.id   AF-A0A516G6Y5-F1
#
_cell.length_a   1.000
_cell.length_b   1.000
_cell.length_c   1.000
_cell.angle_alpha   90.00
_cell.angle_beta   90.00
_cell.angle_gamma   90.00
#
_symmetry.space_group_name_H-M   'P 1'
#
loop_
_entity.id
_entity.type
_entity.pdbx_description
1 polymer ?
#
loop_
_entity_poly.entity_id
_entity_poly.type
_entity_poly.pdbx_seq_one_letter_code
_entity_poly.pdbx_strand_id
1 'polypeptide(L)'
;MVGSTDRGTVIMMSVVGVIFVALGVFLWFFQPQARPVAVAAILFFGACLAVGLLQLQGGRLSRVVYARLMGAVTMLMGVGCAALGLVAWRDHNALDRGPWQLSVAVGVIGLIFFGGGGLLLMIRGGRPFGVDADGFRR
;
A
#
# COMPACT_ATOMS: atom_id res chain seq x y z
N MET A 1 0.75 7.63 22.19
CA MET A 1 0.41 8.95 21.64
C MET A 1 0.23 8.77 20.14
N VAL A 2 -1.01 8.68 19.67
CA VAL A 2 -1.30 8.62 18.23
C VAL A 2 -1.09 10.05 17.74
N GLY A 3 0.00 10.28 17.01
CA GLY A 3 0.27 11.57 16.40
C GLY A 3 -0.97 12.00 15.62
N SER A 4 -1.39 13.24 15.81
CA SER A 4 -2.47 13.85 15.05
C SER A 4 -2.05 13.90 13.59
N THR A 5 -2.26 12.82 12.85
CA THR A 5 -2.22 12.87 11.39
C THR A 5 -3.23 13.93 11.00
N ASP A 6 -2.74 15.00 10.38
CA ASP A 6 -3.59 16.09 9.94
C ASP A 6 -4.70 15.50 9.06
N ARG A 7 -5.96 15.75 9.42
CA ARG A 7 -7.11 15.29 8.64
C ARG A 7 -6.99 15.72 7.19
N GLY A 8 -6.36 16.87 6.92
CA GLY A 8 -6.03 17.35 5.59
C GLY A 8 -5.14 16.37 4.81
N THR A 9 -4.11 15.81 5.44
CA THR A 9 -3.23 14.82 4.81
C THR A 9 -3.97 13.52 4.48
N VAL A 10 -4.84 13.04 5.38
CA VAL A 10 -5.63 11.82 5.16
C VAL A 10 -6.60 11.98 4.00
N ILE A 11 -7.28 13.14 3.95
CA ILE A 11 -8.21 13.48 2.87
C ILE A 11 -7.44 13.61 1.55
N MET A 12 -6.30 14.31 1.54
CA MET A 12 -5.48 14.48 0.35
C MET A 12 -4.99 13.12 -0.19
N MET A 13 -4.49 12.23 0.69
CA MET A 13 -4.09 10.87 0.29
C MET A 13 -5.26 10.08 -0.30
N SER A 14 -6.46 10.23 0.27
CA SER A 14 -7.67 9.57 -0.23
C SER A 14 -8.05 10.09 -1.62
N VAL A 15 -8.06 11.41 -1.81
CA VAL A 15 -8.37 12.06 -3.10
C VAL A 15 -7.37 11.64 -4.17
N VAL A 16 -6.08 11.71 -3.87
CA VAL A 16 -5.01 11.27 -4.78
C VAL A 16 -5.18 9.79 -5.11
N GLY A 17 -5.46 8.94 -4.11
CA GLY A 17 -5.76 7.53 -4.29
C GLY A 17 -6.93 7.28 -5.27
N VAL A 18 -8.05 7.99 -5.10
CA VAL A 18 -9.21 7.89 -6.02
C VAL A 18 -8.81 8.26 -7.45
N ILE A 19 -8.09 9.37 -7.63
CA ILE A 19 -7.68 9.84 -8.97
C ILE A 19 -6.82 8.78 -9.66
N PHE A 20 -5.82 8.24 -8.97
CA PHE A 20 -4.93 7.23 -9.56
C PHE A 20 -5.63 5.89 -9.81
N VAL A 21 -6.59 5.48 -8.96
CA VAL A 21 -7.42 4.30 -9.22
C VAL A 21 -8.29 4.53 -10.45
N ALA A 22 -8.93 5.69 -10.58
CA ALA A 22 -9.75 6.03 -11.75
C ALA A 22 -8.91 6.06 -13.04
N LEU A 23 -7.71 6.64 -12.99
CA LEU A 23 -6.76 6.61 -14.10
C LEU A 23 -6.31 5.19 -14.45
N GLY A 24 -6.05 4.34 -13.45
CA GLY A 24 -5.72 2.93 -13.68
C GLY A 24 -6.87 2.18 -14.35
N VAL A 25 -8.11 2.38 -13.90
CA VAL A 25 -9.30 1.79 -14.53
C VAL A 25 -9.45 2.29 -15.97
N PHE A 26 -9.25 3.58 -16.21
CA PHE A 26 -9.26 4.14 -17.56
C PHE A 26 -8.20 3.46 -18.45
N LEU A 27 -6.94 3.38 -18.00
CA LEU A 27 -5.87 2.71 -18.75
C LEU A 27 -6.18 1.24 -19.03
N TRP A 28 -6.80 0.53 -18.09
CA TRP A 28 -7.19 -0.86 -18.26
C TRP A 28 -8.14 -1.07 -19.46
N PHE A 29 -9.09 -0.17 -19.66
CA PHE A 29 -10.08 -0.24 -20.75
C PHE A 29 -9.56 0.31 -22.07
N PHE A 30 -8.80 1.41 -22.06
CA PHE A 30 -8.40 2.12 -23.28
C PHE A 30 -7.02 1.73 -23.82
N GLN A 31 -6.15 1.12 -23.00
CA GLN A 31 -4.78 0.74 -23.39
C GLN A 31 -4.44 -0.68 -22.96
N PRO A 32 -4.70 -1.70 -23.82
CA PRO A 32 -4.44 -3.10 -23.49
C PRO A 32 -2.98 -3.40 -23.12
N GLN A 33 -2.05 -2.67 -23.74
CA GLN A 33 -0.60 -2.80 -23.49
C GLN A 33 -0.21 -2.29 -22.09
N ALA A 34 -0.96 -1.32 -21.54
CA ALA A 34 -0.71 -0.75 -20.22
C ALA A 34 -1.45 -1.49 -19.08
N ARG A 35 -2.24 -2.53 -19.38
CA ARG A 35 -2.98 -3.33 -18.38
C ARG A 35 -2.17 -3.77 -17.17
N PRO A 36 -0.93 -4.28 -17.29
CA PRO A 36 -0.21 -4.75 -16.12
C PRO A 36 0.25 -3.58 -15.21
N VAL A 37 0.58 -2.43 -15.80
CA VAL A 37 0.86 -1.19 -15.05
C VAL A 37 -0.41 -0.67 -14.39
N ALA A 38 -1.55 -0.71 -15.10
CA ALA A 38 -2.85 -0.32 -14.59
C ALA A 38 -3.27 -1.14 -13.37
N VAL A 39 -3.12 -2.48 -13.41
CA VAL A 39 -3.41 -3.34 -12.25
C VAL A 39 -2.54 -2.98 -11.06
N ALA A 40 -1.23 -2.80 -11.29
CA ALA A 40 -0.31 -2.51 -10.21
C ALA A 40 -0.59 -1.13 -9.58
N ALA A 41 -0.94 -0.13 -10.39
CA ALA A 41 -1.40 1.18 -9.92
C ALA A 41 -2.71 1.08 -9.13
N ILE A 42 -3.72 0.35 -9.64
CA ILE A 42 -5.00 0.16 -8.94
C ILE A 42 -4.78 -0.52 -7.58
N LEU A 43 -3.93 -1.55 -7.51
CA LEU A 43 -3.62 -2.24 -6.26
C LEU A 43 -2.92 -1.31 -5.27
N PHE A 44 -1.89 -0.59 -5.72
CA PHE A 44 -1.11 0.29 -4.85
C PHE A 44 -1.93 1.48 -4.35
N PHE A 45 -2.53 2.25 -5.26
CA PHE A 45 -3.31 3.43 -4.91
C PHE A 45 -4.66 3.08 -4.27
N GLY A 46 -5.26 1.95 -4.63
CA GLY A 46 -6.43 1.42 -3.96
C GLY A 46 -6.14 1.01 -2.52
N ALA A 47 -4.94 0.47 -2.25
CA ALA A 47 -4.51 0.22 -0.89
C ALA A 47 -4.24 1.52 -0.12
N CYS A 48 -3.61 2.53 -0.72
CA CYS A 48 -3.48 3.87 -0.11
C CYS A 48 -4.84 4.49 0.25
N LEU A 49 -5.83 4.37 -0.65
CA LEU A 49 -7.20 4.79 -0.41
C LEU A 49 -7.79 4.05 0.81
N ALA A 50 -7.63 2.73 0.87
CA ALA A 50 -8.11 1.92 1.98
C ALA A 50 -7.46 2.33 3.31
N VAL A 51 -6.16 2.68 3.32
CA VAL A 51 -5.50 3.25 4.50
C VAL A 51 -6.15 4.56 4.92
N GLY A 52 -6.37 5.48 3.97
CA GLY A 52 -7.03 6.75 4.25
C GLY A 52 -8.43 6.57 4.86
N LEU A 53 -9.21 5.66 4.29
CA LEU A 53 -10.54 5.30 4.81
C LEU A 53 -10.48 4.67 6.20
N LEU A 54 -9.54 3.77 6.45
CA LEU A 54 -9.34 3.16 7.76
C LEU A 54 -8.97 4.22 8.80
N GLN A 55 -8.09 5.16 8.46
CA GLN A 55 -7.71 6.27 9.36
C GLN A 55 -8.91 7.17 9.69
N LEU A 56 -9.78 7.46 8.71
CA LEU A 56 -11.03 8.19 8.94
C LEU A 56 -11.99 7.42 9.88
N GLN A 57 -11.92 6.08 9.89
CA GLN A 57 -12.73 5.21 10.73
C GLN A 57 -12.10 4.86 12.09
N GLY A 58 -10.89 5.37 12.40
CA GLY A 58 -10.03 4.93 13.51
C GLY A 58 -10.61 4.98 14.93
N GLY A 59 -11.80 5.53 15.12
CA GLY A 59 -12.54 5.49 16.40
C GLY A 59 -13.57 4.36 16.54
N ARG A 60 -13.92 3.64 15.47
CA ARG A 60 -15.03 2.66 15.46
C ARG A 60 -14.57 1.19 15.54
N LEU A 61 -13.28 0.92 15.35
CA LEU A 61 -12.73 -0.43 15.26
C LEU A 61 -11.85 -0.76 16.48
N SER A 62 -11.87 -2.02 16.92
CA SER A 62 -10.92 -2.51 17.92
C SER A 62 -9.49 -2.39 17.40
N ARG A 63 -8.52 -2.04 18.27
CA ARG A 63 -7.09 -1.89 17.90
C ARG A 63 -6.53 -3.09 17.15
N VAL A 64 -6.93 -4.30 17.52
CA VAL A 64 -6.46 -5.54 16.89
C VAL A 64 -7.01 -5.69 15.47
N VAL A 65 -8.29 -5.38 15.27
CA VAL A 65 -8.95 -5.42 13.95
C VAL A 65 -8.35 -4.35 13.05
N TYR A 66 -8.18 -3.14 13.57
CA TYR A 66 -7.55 -2.04 12.86
C TYR A 66 -6.13 -2.41 12.41
N ALA A 67 -5.31 -3.00 13.29
CA ALA A 67 -3.95 -3.39 12.96
C ALA A 67 -3.89 -4.50 11.90
N ARG A 68 -4.79 -5.48 11.95
CA ARG A 68 -4.88 -6.54 10.94
C ARG A 68 -5.33 -6.01 9.58
N LEU A 69 -6.32 -5.11 9.56
CA LEU A 69 -6.77 -4.46 8.33
C LEU A 69 -5.66 -3.59 7.74
N MET A 70 -4.99 -2.79 8.56
CA MET A 70 -3.83 -2.00 8.12
C MET A 70 -2.71 -2.90 7.59
N GLY A 71 -2.42 -4.01 8.26
CA GLY A 71 -1.45 -5.00 7.77
C GLY A 71 -1.83 -5.60 6.42
N ALA A 72 -3.08 -6.03 6.25
CA ALA A 72 -3.59 -6.58 5.00
C ALA A 72 -3.56 -5.56 3.85
N VAL A 73 -3.94 -4.31 4.11
CA VAL A 73 -3.88 -3.22 3.13
C VAL A 73 -2.43 -2.89 2.77
N THR A 74 -1.52 -2.89 3.74
CA THR A 74 -0.09 -2.64 3.50
C THR A 74 0.53 -3.79 2.68
N MET A 75 0.11 -5.04 2.91
CA MET A 75 0.49 -6.15 2.05
C MET A 75 0.05 -5.95 0.60
N LEU A 76 -1.17 -5.45 0.36
CA LEU A 76 -1.65 -5.12 -0.99
C LEU A 76 -0.78 -4.06 -1.67
N MET A 77 -0.32 -3.04 -0.92
CA MET A 77 0.67 -2.08 -1.45
C MET A 77 1.96 -2.80 -1.86
N GLY A 78 2.47 -3.71 -1.03
CA GLY A 78 3.66 -4.52 -1.33
C GLY A 78 3.49 -5.36 -2.58
N VAL A 79 2.33 -5.98 -2.78
CA VAL A 79 1.99 -6.73 -3.99
C VAL A 79 1.93 -5.80 -5.22
N GLY A 80 1.36 -4.61 -5.08
CA GLY A 80 1.37 -3.59 -6.14
C GLY A 80 2.79 -3.17 -6.54
N CYS A 81 3.69 -2.96 -5.56
CA CYS A 81 5.11 -2.69 -5.82
C CYS A 81 5.81 -3.87 -6.52
N ALA A 82 5.56 -5.10 -6.07
CA ALA A 82 6.09 -6.30 -6.71
C ALA A 82 5.62 -6.42 -8.16
N ALA A 83 4.34 -6.17 -8.42
CA ALA A 83 3.77 -6.19 -9.75
C ALA A 83 4.42 -5.13 -10.65
N LEU A 84 4.62 -3.91 -10.17
CA LEU A 84 5.37 -2.88 -10.90
C LEU A 84 6.81 -3.32 -11.18
N GLY A 85 7.51 -3.86 -10.18
CA GLY A 85 8.87 -4.37 -10.33
C GLY A 85 8.97 -5.52 -11.33
N LEU A 86 7.96 -6.41 -11.38
CA LEU A 86 7.87 -7.51 -12.34
C LEU A 86 7.60 -7.01 -13.76
N VAL A 87 6.73 -6.01 -13.92
CA VAL A 87 6.47 -5.37 -15.22
C VAL A 87 7.75 -4.71 -15.71
N ALA A 88 8.39 -3.94 -14.83
CA ALA A 88 9.71 -3.38 -15.02
C ALA A 88 10.84 -4.41 -14.91
N TRP A 89 10.56 -5.71 -14.90
CA TRP A 89 11.55 -6.77 -15.11
C TRP A 89 11.34 -7.47 -16.46
N ARG A 90 10.12 -7.42 -16.98
CA ARG A 90 9.73 -8.05 -18.23
C ARG A 90 9.86 -7.11 -19.44
N ASP A 91 9.57 -5.83 -19.25
CA ASP A 91 9.58 -4.84 -20.32
C ASP A 91 10.31 -3.57 -19.88
N HIS A 92 11.50 -3.37 -20.46
CA HIS A 92 12.42 -2.28 -20.12
C HIS A 92 11.89 -0.91 -20.51
N ASN A 93 10.94 -0.85 -21.45
CA ASN A 93 10.36 0.40 -21.94
C ASN A 93 8.98 0.67 -21.32
N ALA A 94 8.44 -0.23 -20.50
CA ALA A 94 7.14 -0.02 -19.86
C ALA A 94 7.13 1.18 -18.88
N LEU A 95 8.30 1.60 -18.40
CA LEU A 95 8.51 2.78 -17.57
C LEU A 95 9.58 3.68 -18.21
N ASP A 96 9.25 4.29 -19.35
CA ASP A 96 10.12 5.11 -20.22
C ASP A 96 10.88 6.29 -19.57
N ARG A 97 10.70 6.57 -18.27
CA ARG A 97 11.23 7.78 -17.62
C ARG A 97 12.34 7.57 -16.59
N GLY A 98 12.83 6.35 -16.38
CA GLY A 98 13.87 6.09 -15.37
C GLY A 98 14.81 4.93 -15.70
N PRO A 99 15.99 4.87 -15.05
CA PRO A 99 16.90 3.75 -15.20
C PRO A 99 16.21 2.48 -14.69
N TRP A 100 16.21 1.44 -15.53
CA TRP A 100 15.60 0.13 -15.27
C TRP A 100 15.87 -0.39 -13.86
N GLN A 101 17.13 -0.34 -13.44
CA GLN A 101 17.59 -0.86 -12.15
C GLN A 101 16.86 -0.19 -10.99
N LEU A 102 16.50 1.09 -11.14
CA LEU A 102 15.84 1.88 -10.12
C LEU A 102 14.37 1.46 -9.99
N SER A 103 13.68 1.21 -11.11
CA SER A 103 12.31 0.70 -11.13
C SER A 103 12.19 -0.68 -10.48
N VAL A 104 13.13 -1.58 -10.79
CA VAL A 104 13.20 -2.91 -10.17
C VAL A 104 13.52 -2.79 -8.67
N ALA A 105 14.50 -1.98 -8.30
CA ALA A 105 14.88 -1.77 -6.90
C ALA A 105 13.71 -1.21 -6.08
N VAL A 106 12.98 -0.22 -6.59
CA VAL A 106 11.79 0.34 -5.94
C VAL A 106 10.70 -0.72 -5.76
N GLY A 107 10.48 -1.58 -6.77
CA GLY A 107 9.53 -2.69 -6.67
C GLY A 107 9.90 -3.69 -5.58
N VAL A 108 11.17 -4.09 -5.50
CA VAL A 108 11.69 -5.03 -4.50
C VAL A 108 11.66 -4.43 -3.10
N ILE A 109 12.13 -3.19 -2.95
CA ILE A 109 12.11 -2.47 -1.67
C ILE A 109 10.66 -2.31 -1.21
N GLY A 110 9.76 -1.88 -2.09
CA GLY A 110 8.34 -1.77 -1.79
C GLY A 110 7.71 -3.10 -1.35
N LEU A 111 8.03 -4.21 -2.02
CA LEU A 111 7.58 -5.54 -1.59
C LEU A 111 8.08 -5.90 -0.19
N ILE A 112 9.36 -5.66 0.11
CA ILE A 112 9.95 -6.02 1.40
C ILE A 112 9.34 -5.16 2.53
N PHE A 113 9.30 -3.85 2.34
CA PHE A 113 8.81 -2.92 3.36
C PHE A 113 7.30 -3.01 3.56
N PHE A 114 6.51 -2.97 2.47
CA PHE A 114 5.06 -2.99 2.59
C PHE A 114 4.50 -4.40 2.73
N GLY A 115 5.03 -5.37 1.96
CA GLY A 115 4.64 -6.78 2.08
C GLY A 115 5.10 -7.40 3.40
N GLY A 116 6.40 -7.29 3.71
CA GLY A 116 6.98 -7.81 4.95
C GLY A 116 6.48 -7.05 6.19
N GLY A 117 6.42 -5.71 6.12
CA GLY A 117 5.87 -4.89 7.19
C GLY A 117 4.38 -5.16 7.46
N GLY A 118 3.58 -5.31 6.39
CA GLY A 118 2.17 -5.69 6.49
C GLY A 118 1.96 -7.08 7.11
N LEU A 119 2.78 -8.06 6.73
CA LEU A 119 2.79 -9.40 7.33
C LEU A 119 3.07 -9.35 8.83
N LEU A 120 4.12 -8.62 9.22
CA LEU A 120 4.50 -8.46 10.62
C LEU A 120 3.38 -7.79 11.44
N LEU A 121 2.71 -6.78 10.88
CA LEU A 121 1.56 -6.12 11.50
C LEU A 121 0.38 -7.08 11.70
N MET A 122 0.09 -7.94 10.72
CA MET A 122 -0.96 -8.95 10.84
C MET A 122 -0.64 -10.00 11.91
N ILE A 123 0.58 -10.56 11.90
CA ILE A 123 1.01 -11.60 12.85
C ILE A 123 1.03 -11.04 14.27
N ARG A 124 1.53 -9.81 14.46
CA ARG A 124 1.63 -9.20 15.78
C ARG A 124 0.36 -8.51 16.26
N GLY A 125 -0.66 -8.39 15.42
CA GLY A 125 -1.93 -7.76 15.78
C GLY A 125 -1.79 -6.31 16.27
N GLY A 126 -0.79 -5.58 15.78
CA GLY A 126 -0.54 -4.18 16.17
C GLY A 126 0.29 -3.98 17.44
N ARG A 127 0.93 -5.03 17.97
CA ARG A 127 1.83 -4.90 19.13
C ARG A 127 3.14 -4.20 18.74
N PRO A 128 3.61 -3.20 19.54
CA PRO A 128 4.91 -2.56 19.31
C PRO A 128 6.07 -3.56 19.44
N PHE A 129 7.19 -3.26 18.77
CA PHE A 129 8.43 -4.03 18.95
C PHE A 129 8.98 -3.80 20.37
N GLY A 130 9.35 -4.89 21.07
CA GLY A 130 9.95 -4.83 22.41
C GLY A 130 8.96 -4.84 23.58
N VAL A 131 7.67 -5.08 23.36
CA VAL A 131 6.69 -5.27 24.44
C VAL A 131 6.31 -6.74 24.53
N ASP A 132 6.74 -7.41 25.60
CA ASP A 132 6.37 -8.79 25.88
C ASP A 132 4.87 -8.95 26.03
N ALA A 133 4.38 -10.17 25.78
CA ALA A 133 2.96 -10.46 25.71
C ALA A 133 2.19 -10.09 26.98
N ASP A 134 2.88 -10.01 28.11
CA ASP A 134 2.34 -9.74 29.44
C ASP A 134 2.19 -8.24 29.74
N GLY A 135 2.98 -7.38 29.07
CA GLY A 135 2.93 -5.93 29.25
C GLY A 135 1.75 -5.23 28.54
N PHE A 136 1.11 -5.90 27.58
CA PHE A 136 0.03 -5.30 26.77
C PHE A 136 -1.38 -5.55 27.33
N ARG A 137 -1.53 -6.36 28.39
CA ARG A 137 -2.81 -6.69 29.03
C ARG A 137 -3.16 -5.83 30.25
N ARG A 138 -2.25 -4.96 30.70
CA ARG A 138 -2.49 -4.02 31.81
C ARG A 138 -2.88 -2.65 31.28
#